data_AF-A0A8C0ECD8-F1
#
_entry.id   AF-A0A8C0ECD8-F1
#
_cell.length_a   1.000
_cell.length_b   1.000
_cell.length_c   1.000
_cell.angle_alpha   90.00
_cell.angle_beta   90.00
_cell.angle_gamma   90.00
#
_symmetry.space_group_name_H-M   'P 1'
#
loop_
_entity.id
_entity.type
_entity.pdbx_description
1 polymer ?
#
loop_
_entity_poly.entity_id
_entity_poly.type
_entity_poly.pdbx_seq_one_letter_code
_entity_poly.pdbx_strand_id
1 'polypeptide(L)'
;GVISWIVQDSFITSFLPYFQTLEQLDSLLLEHLFFKSTGDVHMIEADVLLRGGKGGNGEPIMAHPPETDSDNTLQEWLKEIVSTNKGIKLDFKSLEAVRPSLQLLEHVKQHLRRPVWINADILPGPNGKNSVVDAEGFLDTVTSFFPDVTLSLGWTTGWHPDKHNKGYDWMMVKEMAQICSALPQHVTFPVRAALVRQSISELCWLMQQSDRYSLTVWTGKEDVYSVEDLLYIRENFDKSRVYYDILEPQNSEFKKAIGVE
;
A
#
# COMPACT_ATOMS: atom_id res chain seq x y z
N GLY A 1 -8.90 0.29 6.29
CA GLY A 1 -9.22 -0.95 7.02
C GLY A 1 -7.89 -1.57 7.31
N VAL A 2 -7.67 -2.09 8.52
CA VAL A 2 -6.31 -2.24 9.08
C VAL A 2 -5.39 -3.16 8.25
N ILE A 3 -5.95 -4.06 7.44
CA ILE A 3 -5.21 -4.96 6.54
C ILE A 3 -5.78 -4.88 5.12
N SER A 4 -4.90 -4.85 4.11
CA SER A 4 -5.24 -4.96 2.68
C SER A 4 -4.29 -5.91 1.92
N TRP A 5 -4.56 -6.15 0.63
CA TRP A 5 -4.03 -7.29 -0.12
C TRP A 5 -3.52 -6.88 -1.50
N ILE A 6 -2.21 -7.03 -1.73
CA ILE A 6 -1.58 -6.53 -2.97
C ILE A 6 -1.23 -7.69 -3.91
N VAL A 7 -1.60 -7.53 -5.18
CA VAL A 7 -1.34 -8.49 -6.27
C VAL A 7 -0.58 -7.81 -7.40
N GLN A 8 0.47 -8.45 -7.94
CA GLN A 8 1.19 -7.93 -9.10
C GLN A 8 0.44 -8.25 -10.40
N ASP A 9 0.33 -7.27 -11.30
CA ASP A 9 -0.52 -7.32 -12.49
C ASP A 9 -0.15 -8.44 -13.49
N SER A 10 1.15 -8.70 -13.67
CA SER A 10 1.65 -9.80 -14.49
C SER A 10 1.21 -11.18 -14.00
N PHE A 11 0.92 -11.31 -12.69
CA PHE A 11 0.48 -12.56 -12.09
C PHE A 11 -1.03 -12.73 -12.10
N ILE A 12 -1.80 -11.65 -12.32
CA ILE A 12 -3.26 -11.75 -12.38
C ILE A 12 -3.68 -12.76 -13.46
N THR A 13 -3.01 -12.78 -14.62
CA THR A 13 -3.34 -13.73 -15.71
C THR A 13 -2.80 -15.15 -15.56
N SER A 14 -2.15 -15.48 -14.43
CA SER A 14 -1.38 -16.72 -14.35
C SER A 14 -2.02 -17.89 -13.58
N PHE A 15 -3.15 -17.74 -12.87
CA PHE A 15 -3.76 -18.87 -12.14
C PHE A 15 -5.29 -18.74 -11.97
N LEU A 16 -5.96 -19.90 -11.90
CA LEU A 16 -7.41 -20.08 -11.66
C LEU A 16 -7.73 -20.05 -10.14
N PRO A 17 -8.85 -19.45 -9.69
CA PRO A 17 -9.20 -19.27 -8.28
C PRO A 17 -10.17 -20.34 -7.73
N TYR A 18 -10.26 -20.40 -6.39
CA TYR A 18 -11.30 -21.14 -5.69
C TYR A 18 -11.96 -20.28 -4.60
N PHE A 19 -13.29 -20.20 -4.74
CA PHE A 19 -14.39 -19.86 -3.83
C PHE A 19 -14.83 -18.43 -3.46
N GLN A 20 -16.17 -18.40 -3.32
CA GLN A 20 -17.14 -17.31 -3.24
C GLN A 20 -17.56 -17.01 -1.80
N THR A 21 -17.90 -15.73 -1.58
CA THR A 21 -18.83 -15.16 -0.58
C THR A 21 -18.61 -15.49 0.91
N LEU A 22 -18.32 -14.46 1.71
CA LEU A 22 -18.42 -14.50 3.18
C LEU A 22 -19.30 -13.34 3.68
N GLU A 23 -20.61 -13.57 3.73
CA GLU A 23 -21.48 -12.83 4.64
C GLU A 23 -21.55 -13.57 5.98
N GLN A 24 -21.27 -12.84 7.07
CA GLN A 24 -21.40 -13.22 8.49
C GLN A 24 -20.37 -14.22 9.07
N LEU A 25 -19.21 -13.70 9.53
CA LEU A 25 -18.35 -14.42 10.49
C LEU A 25 -17.69 -13.47 11.50
N ASP A 26 -17.59 -13.92 12.76
CA ASP A 26 -16.98 -13.22 13.91
C ASP A 26 -15.49 -12.87 13.70
N SER A 27 -15.03 -11.81 14.38
CA SER A 27 -13.68 -11.22 14.24
C SER A 27 -12.52 -12.22 14.44
N LEU A 28 -12.68 -13.19 15.35
CA LEU A 28 -11.68 -14.23 15.63
C LEU A 28 -11.52 -15.27 14.50
N LEU A 29 -12.59 -15.56 13.76
CA LEU A 29 -12.54 -16.46 12.61
C LEU A 29 -11.98 -15.76 11.36
N LEU A 30 -12.23 -14.46 11.25
CA LEU A 30 -11.59 -13.58 10.27
C LEU A 30 -10.07 -13.61 10.43
N GLU A 31 -9.52 -13.45 11.65
CA GLU A 31 -8.06 -13.51 11.89
C GLU A 31 -7.45 -14.86 11.51
N HIS A 32 -8.13 -15.97 11.80
CA HIS A 32 -7.67 -17.30 11.39
C HIS A 32 -7.76 -17.54 9.87
N LEU A 33 -8.69 -16.90 9.16
CA LEU A 33 -8.78 -16.91 7.69
C LEU A 33 -7.80 -15.90 7.04
N PHE A 34 -7.51 -14.77 7.70
CA PHE A 34 -6.53 -13.75 7.30
C PHE A 34 -5.14 -14.37 7.15
N PHE A 35 -4.70 -15.23 8.07
CA PHE A 35 -3.38 -15.87 7.96
C PHE A 35 -3.35 -17.12 7.06
N LYS A 36 -4.52 -17.68 6.73
CA LYS A 36 -4.68 -18.85 5.85
C LYS A 36 -5.11 -18.50 4.41
N SER A 37 -4.95 -17.25 3.97
CA SER A 37 -5.18 -16.90 2.57
C SER A 37 -4.21 -17.68 1.65
N THR A 38 -4.69 -18.78 1.09
CA THR A 38 -4.02 -19.59 0.06
C THR A 38 -4.16 -19.00 -1.34
N GLY A 39 -4.85 -17.85 -1.49
CA GLY A 39 -5.05 -17.18 -2.77
C GLY A 39 -3.85 -16.36 -3.27
N ASP A 40 -3.95 -15.87 -4.51
CA ASP A 40 -2.94 -15.16 -5.34
C ASP A 40 -2.36 -13.85 -4.76
N VAL A 41 -2.60 -13.57 -3.48
CA VAL A 41 -2.10 -12.37 -2.84
C VAL A 41 -0.61 -12.50 -2.58
N HIS A 42 0.16 -11.49 -3.00
CA HIS A 42 1.62 -11.48 -2.88
C HIS A 42 2.07 -10.83 -1.58
N MET A 43 1.39 -9.74 -1.19
CA MET A 43 1.72 -8.97 0.01
C MET A 43 0.49 -8.76 0.89
N ILE A 44 0.72 -8.75 2.21
CA ILE A 44 -0.24 -8.31 3.22
C ILE A 44 0.17 -6.92 3.68
N GLU A 45 -0.75 -5.97 3.63
CA GLU A 45 -0.53 -4.62 4.17
C GLU A 45 -1.05 -4.51 5.60
N ALA A 46 -0.39 -3.72 6.44
CA ALA A 46 -0.84 -3.36 7.77
C ALA A 46 -0.67 -1.85 8.00
N ASP A 47 -1.76 -1.18 8.39
CA ASP A 47 -1.72 0.22 8.82
C ASP A 47 -1.12 0.33 10.23
N VAL A 48 -0.11 1.17 10.43
CA VAL A 48 0.67 1.26 11.68
C VAL A 48 0.56 2.65 12.30
N LEU A 49 0.22 2.67 13.58
CA LEU A 49 0.21 3.84 14.46
C LEU A 49 0.97 3.55 15.76
N LEU A 50 1.36 4.61 16.48
CA LEU A 50 1.96 4.49 17.80
C LEU A 50 0.89 4.78 18.86
N ARG A 51 0.53 3.77 19.68
CA ARG A 51 -0.43 3.94 20.78
C ARG A 51 0.06 5.03 21.74
N GLY A 52 -0.82 5.94 22.14
CA GLY A 52 -0.50 7.02 23.07
C GLY A 52 0.27 8.20 22.46
N GLY A 53 0.59 8.17 21.16
CA GLY A 53 1.14 9.33 20.42
C GLY A 53 2.49 9.84 20.93
N LYS A 54 2.66 11.18 20.93
CA LYS A 54 3.92 11.88 21.25
C LYS A 54 4.27 11.79 22.73
N GLY A 55 4.82 10.65 23.15
CA GLY A 55 5.28 10.40 24.53
C GLY A 55 6.46 9.44 24.67
N GLY A 56 7.02 8.94 23.56
CA GLY A 56 8.27 8.15 23.52
C GLY A 56 8.17 6.71 24.04
N ASN A 57 7.10 6.34 24.74
CA ASN A 57 6.88 5.00 25.32
C ASN A 57 5.66 4.28 24.71
N GLY A 58 5.20 4.74 23.54
CA GLY A 58 4.06 4.14 22.86
C GLY A 58 4.41 2.79 22.23
N GLU A 59 3.41 1.94 22.06
CA GLU A 59 3.54 0.64 21.40
C GLU A 59 3.03 0.74 19.95
N PRO A 60 3.78 0.22 18.95
CA PRO A 60 3.25 0.07 17.61
C PRO A 60 2.04 -0.86 17.55
N ILE A 61 0.94 -0.33 17.03
CA ILE A 61 -0.34 -1.03 16.90
C ILE A 61 -0.83 -0.99 15.47
N MET A 62 -1.67 -1.95 15.11
CA MET A 62 -2.32 -1.97 13.81
C MET A 62 -3.64 -1.19 13.86
N ALA A 63 -3.66 0.01 13.30
CA ALA A 63 -4.82 0.91 13.31
C ALA A 63 -4.77 1.88 12.13
N HIS A 64 -5.94 2.29 11.63
CA HIS A 64 -6.10 3.23 10.53
C HIS A 64 -7.03 4.38 10.97
N PRO A 65 -6.66 5.65 10.77
CA PRO A 65 -7.52 6.78 11.13
C PRO A 65 -8.93 6.72 10.50
N PRO A 66 -9.99 7.19 11.18
CA PRO A 66 -9.97 7.94 12.44
C PRO A 66 -9.71 7.13 13.72
N GLU A 67 -9.68 5.80 13.63
CA GLU A 67 -9.33 4.92 14.73
C GLU A 67 -7.83 5.06 15.06
N THR A 68 -7.54 5.38 16.31
CA THR A 68 -6.17 5.67 16.78
C THR A 68 -5.68 4.69 17.85
N ASP A 69 -6.47 3.66 18.15
CA ASP A 69 -6.13 2.57 19.06
C ASP A 69 -6.67 1.24 18.52
N SER A 70 -6.07 0.14 18.96
CA SER A 70 -6.38 -1.22 18.54
C SER A 70 -5.76 -2.20 19.54
N ASP A 71 -6.46 -3.30 19.83
CA ASP A 71 -5.90 -4.39 20.65
C ASP A 71 -4.81 -5.16 19.90
N ASN A 72 -4.79 -5.08 18.56
CA ASN A 72 -3.84 -5.79 17.73
C ASN A 72 -2.50 -5.04 17.67
N THR A 73 -1.48 -5.56 18.36
CA THR A 73 -0.13 -5.00 18.33
C THR A 73 0.60 -5.40 17.05
N LEU A 74 1.52 -4.54 16.58
CA LEU A 74 2.38 -4.88 15.45
C LEU A 74 3.29 -6.07 15.78
N GLN A 75 3.74 -6.19 17.04
CA GLN A 75 4.61 -7.27 17.47
C GLN A 75 3.94 -8.64 17.36
N GLU A 76 2.68 -8.76 17.78
CA GLU A 76 1.91 -9.99 17.65
C GLU A 76 1.65 -10.32 16.18
N TRP A 77 1.25 -9.32 15.39
CA TRP A 77 1.06 -9.52 13.96
C TRP A 77 2.33 -9.98 13.24
N LEU A 78 3.49 -9.41 13.57
CA LEU A 78 4.79 -9.84 13.02
C LEU A 78 5.17 -11.27 13.43
N LYS A 79 4.76 -11.76 14.61
CA LYS A 79 4.99 -13.15 15.02
C LYS A 79 4.12 -14.13 14.22
N GLU A 80 2.91 -13.72 13.87
CA GLU A 80 2.03 -14.55 13.04
C GLU A 80 2.50 -14.55 11.58
N ILE A 81 2.89 -13.37 11.05
CA ILE A 81 3.21 -13.23 9.62
C ILE A 81 4.45 -14.00 9.18
N VAL A 82 5.44 -14.18 10.07
CA VAL A 82 6.66 -14.95 9.77
C VAL A 82 6.39 -16.43 9.50
N SER A 83 5.23 -16.94 9.93
CA SER A 83 4.81 -18.32 9.63
C SER A 83 4.24 -18.47 8.22
N THR A 84 3.96 -17.36 7.53
CA THR A 84 3.37 -17.33 6.19
C THR A 84 4.43 -17.25 5.08
N ASN A 85 4.00 -17.41 3.82
CA ASN A 85 4.84 -17.22 2.64
C ASN A 85 4.49 -15.93 1.87
N LYS A 86 3.97 -14.92 2.57
CA LYS A 86 3.54 -13.63 2.00
C LYS A 86 4.59 -12.56 2.28
N GLY A 87 4.72 -11.59 1.38
CA GLY A 87 5.44 -10.36 1.69
C GLY A 87 4.58 -9.44 2.55
N ILE A 88 5.19 -8.39 3.10
CA ILE A 88 4.49 -7.45 3.98
C ILE A 88 4.70 -6.01 3.52
N LYS A 89 3.67 -5.18 3.67
CA LYS A 89 3.75 -3.73 3.52
C LYS A 89 3.31 -3.08 4.83
N LEU A 90 4.20 -2.30 5.46
CA LEU A 90 3.87 -1.55 6.67
C LEU A 90 3.54 -0.12 6.29
N ASP A 91 2.28 0.30 6.46
CA ASP A 91 1.79 1.65 6.14
C ASP A 91 1.75 2.55 7.36
N PHE A 92 2.77 3.41 7.46
CA PHE A 92 2.93 4.34 8.57
C PHE A 92 2.07 5.58 8.39
N LYS A 93 1.17 5.80 9.35
CA LYS A 93 0.32 7.01 9.40
C LYS A 93 0.95 8.14 10.22
N SER A 94 2.05 7.88 10.92
CA SER A 94 2.80 8.88 11.66
C SER A 94 4.29 8.53 11.77
N LEU A 95 5.15 9.55 11.83
CA LEU A 95 6.61 9.36 11.93
C LEU A 95 7.02 8.68 13.24
N GLU A 96 6.30 8.96 14.33
CA GLU A 96 6.60 8.45 15.68
C GLU A 96 6.52 6.92 15.75
N ALA A 97 5.69 6.30 14.91
CA ALA A 97 5.54 4.86 14.84
C ALA A 97 6.68 4.16 14.09
N VAL A 98 7.41 4.86 13.23
CA VAL A 98 8.40 4.28 12.31
C VAL A 98 9.52 3.58 13.07
N ARG A 99 10.31 4.31 13.86
CA ARG A 99 11.48 3.74 14.56
C ARG A 99 11.12 2.56 15.47
N PRO A 100 10.13 2.65 16.38
CA PRO A 100 9.76 1.52 17.23
C PRO A 100 9.30 0.30 16.42
N SER A 101 8.62 0.51 15.30
CA SER A 101 8.16 -0.59 14.43
C SER A 101 9.31 -1.26 13.68
N LEU A 102 10.27 -0.47 13.19
CA LEU A 102 11.46 -0.99 12.52
C LEU A 102 12.36 -1.79 13.49
N GLN A 103 12.42 -1.39 14.76
CA GLN A 103 13.08 -2.18 15.81
C GLN A 103 12.40 -3.55 15.97
N LEU A 104 11.06 -3.62 16.03
CA LEU A 104 10.34 -4.90 16.07
C LEU A 104 10.59 -5.75 14.82
N LEU A 105 10.54 -5.12 13.64
CA LEU A 105 10.78 -5.77 12.35
C LEU A 105 12.18 -6.40 12.26
N GLU A 106 13.22 -5.74 12.79
CA GLU A 106 14.59 -6.23 12.77
C GLU A 106 14.74 -7.59 13.49
N HIS A 107 14.01 -7.81 14.59
CA HIS A 107 14.02 -9.07 15.33
C HIS A 107 13.45 -10.25 14.53
N VAL A 108 12.52 -9.98 13.60
CA VAL A 108 11.86 -11.00 12.79
C VAL A 108 12.38 -11.09 11.36
N LYS A 109 13.19 -10.12 10.90
CA LYS A 109 13.67 -9.99 9.50
C LYS A 109 14.21 -11.29 8.91
N GLN A 110 15.05 -12.01 9.66
CA GLN A 110 15.68 -13.26 9.21
C GLN A 110 14.68 -14.40 8.94
N HIS A 111 13.46 -14.29 9.48
CA HIS A 111 12.39 -15.28 9.28
C HIS A 111 11.47 -14.91 8.11
N LEU A 112 11.51 -13.66 7.64
CA LEU A 112 10.73 -13.21 6.49
C LEU A 112 11.37 -13.72 5.19
N ARG A 113 10.60 -14.53 4.44
CA ARG A 113 11.07 -15.15 3.19
C ARG A 113 10.68 -14.38 1.92
N ARG A 114 9.92 -13.30 2.10
CA ARG A 114 9.35 -12.48 1.02
C ARG A 114 9.68 -11.00 1.26
N PRO A 115 9.53 -10.14 0.24
CA PRO A 115 9.85 -8.72 0.37
C PRO A 115 9.09 -8.02 1.49
N VAL A 116 9.74 -7.00 2.06
CA VAL A 116 9.16 -6.04 2.99
C VAL A 116 9.07 -4.70 2.27
N TRP A 117 7.92 -4.07 2.30
CA TRP A 117 7.68 -2.73 1.80
C TRP A 117 7.39 -1.80 2.98
N ILE A 118 7.98 -0.61 2.97
CA ILE A 118 7.78 0.39 4.00
C ILE A 118 7.10 1.60 3.37
N ASN A 119 5.87 1.88 3.80
CA ASN A 119 4.97 2.84 3.19
C ASN A 119 4.74 4.06 4.07
N ALA A 120 4.68 5.24 3.44
CA ALA A 120 4.10 6.43 4.03
C ALA A 120 3.62 7.41 2.94
N ASP A 121 2.58 8.19 3.27
CA ASP A 121 2.20 9.36 2.50
C ASP A 121 3.07 10.56 2.91
N ILE A 122 4.10 10.82 2.13
CA ILE A 122 5.13 11.84 2.44
C ILE A 122 4.91 13.18 1.73
N LEU A 123 3.97 13.23 0.79
CA LEU A 123 3.64 14.44 0.03
C LEU A 123 2.13 14.70 0.00
N PRO A 124 1.70 15.97 -0.12
CA PRO A 124 0.29 16.28 -0.35
C PRO A 124 -0.10 15.95 -1.79
N GLY A 125 -1.19 15.22 -1.96
CA GLY A 125 -1.70 14.80 -3.26
C GLY A 125 -3.06 15.40 -3.59
N PRO A 126 -3.70 14.90 -4.65
CA PRO A 126 -4.96 15.44 -5.12
C PRO A 126 -6.07 15.28 -4.07
N ASN A 127 -6.68 16.41 -3.71
CA ASN A 127 -7.72 16.51 -2.69
C ASN A 127 -7.28 15.98 -1.30
N GLY A 128 -5.98 15.77 -1.09
CA GLY A 128 -5.41 15.28 0.16
C GLY A 128 -5.40 16.34 1.25
N LYS A 129 -5.26 15.88 2.49
CA LYS A 129 -4.95 16.76 3.63
C LYS A 129 -3.45 17.05 3.66
N ASN A 130 -3.06 18.22 4.17
CA ASN A 130 -1.64 18.58 4.34
C ASN A 130 -0.95 17.80 5.48
N SER A 131 -1.67 16.92 6.20
CA SER A 131 -1.11 16.08 7.26
C SER A 131 -0.36 14.89 6.65
N VAL A 132 0.86 15.15 6.18
CA VAL A 132 1.79 14.15 5.62
C VAL A 132 2.76 13.66 6.70
N VAL A 133 3.36 12.50 6.47
CA VAL A 133 4.54 12.07 7.24
C VAL A 133 5.75 12.88 6.76
N ASP A 134 6.60 13.32 7.70
CA ASP A 134 7.82 14.05 7.37
C ASP A 134 8.75 13.19 6.49
N ALA A 135 9.01 13.66 5.27
CA ALA A 135 9.71 12.87 4.25
C ALA A 135 11.16 12.57 4.62
N GLU A 136 11.91 13.58 5.08
CA GLU A 136 13.33 13.45 5.42
C GLU A 136 13.51 12.51 6.62
N GLY A 137 12.80 12.76 7.72
CA GLY A 137 12.85 11.93 8.91
C GLY A 137 12.39 10.50 8.68
N PHE A 138 11.37 10.29 7.82
CA PHE A 138 10.93 8.96 7.41
C PHE A 138 12.03 8.23 6.64
N LEU A 139 12.55 8.83 5.57
CA LEU A 139 13.57 8.21 4.72
C LEU A 139 14.87 7.94 5.49
N ASP A 140 15.35 8.89 6.27
CA ASP A 140 16.55 8.72 7.11
C ASP A 140 16.38 7.57 8.10
N THR A 141 15.23 7.51 8.77
CA THR A 141 14.96 6.43 9.73
C THR A 141 14.88 5.08 9.03
N VAL A 142 14.12 4.95 7.94
CA VAL A 142 13.94 3.69 7.23
C VAL A 142 15.26 3.19 6.65
N THR A 143 16.01 4.05 5.96
CA THR A 143 17.26 3.67 5.30
C THR A 143 18.39 3.36 6.29
N SER A 144 18.35 3.92 7.50
CA SER A 144 19.30 3.56 8.56
C SER A 144 19.13 2.14 9.10
N PHE A 145 17.89 1.60 9.12
CA PHE A 145 17.61 0.23 9.54
C PHE A 145 17.63 -0.77 8.38
N PHE A 146 17.06 -0.39 7.24
CA PHE A 146 16.87 -1.26 6.09
C PHE A 146 17.28 -0.56 4.78
N PRO A 147 18.58 -0.48 4.48
CA PRO A 147 19.08 0.26 3.31
C PRO A 147 18.61 -0.32 1.97
N ASP A 148 18.27 -1.61 1.91
CA ASP A 148 17.87 -2.32 0.69
C ASP A 148 16.36 -2.60 0.60
N VAL A 149 15.54 -1.98 1.46
CA VAL A 149 14.08 -2.21 1.48
C VAL A 149 13.38 -1.60 0.27
N THR A 150 12.23 -2.13 -0.12
CA THR A 150 11.35 -1.43 -1.06
C THR A 150 10.61 -0.32 -0.33
N LEU A 151 10.71 0.90 -0.85
CA LEU A 151 9.95 2.05 -0.35
C LEU A 151 8.63 2.15 -1.11
N SER A 152 7.56 2.46 -0.40
CA SER A 152 6.24 2.71 -0.96
C SER A 152 5.83 4.15 -0.62
N LEU A 153 6.16 5.08 -1.50
CA LEU A 153 6.10 6.52 -1.20
C LEU A 153 4.86 7.12 -1.86
N GLY A 154 3.91 7.51 -1.02
CA GLY A 154 2.60 7.96 -1.45
C GLY A 154 2.39 9.46 -1.32
N TRP A 155 1.19 9.86 -1.76
CA TRP A 155 0.63 11.16 -1.46
C TRP A 155 -0.63 11.00 -0.64
N THR A 156 -0.90 11.95 0.26
CA THR A 156 -2.22 12.04 0.85
C THR A 156 -3.23 12.34 -0.26
N THR A 157 -4.34 11.60 -0.30
CA THR A 157 -5.35 11.78 -1.36
C THR A 157 -6.75 11.87 -0.77
N GLY A 158 -7.65 12.49 -1.52
CA GLY A 158 -9.07 12.52 -1.22
C GLY A 158 -9.90 12.22 -2.45
N TRP A 159 -11.08 11.65 -2.21
CA TRP A 159 -12.11 11.47 -3.22
C TRP A 159 -13.45 11.95 -2.66
N HIS A 160 -14.25 12.58 -3.51
CA HIS A 160 -15.55 13.15 -3.16
C HIS A 160 -16.58 12.90 -4.26
N PRO A 161 -17.77 12.36 -3.96
CA PRO A 161 -18.77 11.97 -4.96
C PRO A 161 -19.32 13.17 -5.76
N ASP A 162 -19.48 14.32 -5.10
CA ASP A 162 -20.13 15.50 -5.69
C ASP A 162 -19.13 16.54 -6.20
N LYS A 163 -17.85 16.18 -6.36
CA LYS A 163 -16.80 17.08 -6.83
C LYS A 163 -16.05 16.49 -7.99
N HIS A 164 -15.49 17.37 -8.80
CA HIS A 164 -14.47 16.98 -9.76
C HIS A 164 -13.20 16.56 -9.00
N ASN A 165 -12.92 15.26 -8.98
CA ASN A 165 -11.72 14.71 -8.38
C ASN A 165 -10.55 14.88 -9.35
N LYS A 166 -9.68 15.87 -9.06
CA LYS A 166 -8.44 16.06 -9.81
C LYS A 166 -7.50 14.87 -9.59
N GLY A 167 -6.73 14.53 -10.61
CA GLY A 167 -5.61 13.60 -10.48
C GLY A 167 -4.31 14.30 -10.04
N TYR A 168 -3.23 13.52 -9.96
CA TYR A 168 -1.85 13.95 -9.75
C TYR A 168 -1.39 14.87 -10.88
N ASP A 169 -0.94 16.07 -10.52
CA ASP A 169 -0.43 17.04 -11.50
C ASP A 169 1.10 16.96 -11.66
N TRP A 170 1.61 17.74 -12.63
CA TRP A 170 3.04 17.80 -12.93
C TRP A 170 3.90 18.24 -11.75
N MET A 171 3.39 19.09 -10.86
CA MET A 171 4.14 19.56 -9.71
C MET A 171 4.30 18.41 -8.71
N MET A 172 3.21 17.70 -8.41
CA MET A 172 3.20 16.55 -7.51
C MET A 172 4.16 15.44 -7.95
N VAL A 173 4.12 15.04 -9.23
CA VAL A 173 4.99 13.96 -9.72
C VAL A 173 6.46 14.38 -9.83
N LYS A 174 6.74 15.65 -10.14
CA LYS A 174 8.12 16.17 -10.19
C LYS A 174 8.75 16.27 -8.81
N GLU A 175 7.98 16.68 -7.81
CA GLU A 175 8.44 16.73 -6.41
C GLU A 175 8.77 15.31 -5.91
N MET A 176 7.89 14.33 -6.15
CA MET A 176 8.18 12.93 -5.83
C MET A 176 9.42 12.41 -6.56
N ALA A 177 9.57 12.72 -7.85
CA ALA A 177 10.76 12.33 -8.62
C ALA A 177 12.05 12.92 -8.04
N GLN A 178 12.03 14.18 -7.58
CA GLN A 178 13.18 14.83 -6.95
C GLN A 178 13.61 14.09 -5.68
N ILE A 179 12.66 13.79 -4.78
CA ILE A 179 12.92 13.02 -3.56
C ILE A 179 13.51 11.65 -3.90
N CYS A 180 12.93 10.95 -4.87
CA CYS A 180 13.32 9.58 -5.19
C CYS A 180 14.63 9.46 -5.98
N SER A 181 15.08 10.53 -6.64
CA SER A 181 16.28 10.53 -7.49
C SER A 181 17.57 10.13 -6.75
N ALA A 182 17.66 10.45 -5.46
CA ALA A 182 18.81 10.13 -4.61
C ALA A 182 18.74 8.73 -3.96
N LEU A 183 17.58 8.08 -4.00
CA LEU A 183 17.33 6.81 -3.33
C LEU A 183 17.84 5.65 -4.19
N PRO A 184 18.67 4.73 -3.69
CA PRO A 184 19.05 3.51 -4.41
C PRO A 184 17.98 2.42 -4.40
N GLN A 185 17.02 2.48 -3.47
CA GLN A 185 15.99 1.46 -3.24
C GLN A 185 15.00 1.31 -4.41
N HIS A 186 14.32 0.17 -4.52
CA HIS A 186 13.09 0.12 -5.31
C HIS A 186 12.02 1.03 -4.69
N VAL A 187 11.30 1.77 -5.54
CA VAL A 187 10.22 2.67 -5.09
C VAL A 187 8.94 2.32 -5.81
N THR A 188 7.90 1.95 -5.06
CA THR A 188 6.55 1.86 -5.60
C THR A 188 5.76 3.10 -5.20
N PHE A 189 4.92 3.61 -6.10
CA PHE A 189 4.08 4.79 -5.85
C PHE A 189 2.63 4.36 -5.66
N PRO A 190 2.09 4.40 -4.43
CA PRO A 190 0.67 4.22 -4.17
C PRO A 190 -0.15 5.31 -4.88
N VAL A 191 -0.99 4.91 -5.82
CA VAL A 191 -1.88 5.81 -6.55
C VAL A 191 -3.33 5.34 -6.41
N ARG A 192 -4.21 6.23 -5.95
CA ARG A 192 -5.65 5.96 -5.84
C ARG A 192 -6.29 5.77 -7.22
N ALA A 193 -6.88 4.61 -7.49
CA ALA A 193 -7.42 4.23 -8.80
C ALA A 193 -8.35 5.29 -9.41
N ALA A 194 -9.26 5.84 -8.61
CA ALA A 194 -10.24 6.86 -9.02
C ALA A 194 -9.62 8.16 -9.55
N LEU A 195 -8.32 8.38 -9.34
CA LEU A 195 -7.59 9.60 -9.71
C LEU A 195 -6.56 9.39 -10.82
N VAL A 196 -6.29 8.14 -11.20
CA VAL A 196 -5.21 7.81 -12.15
C VAL A 196 -5.59 8.19 -13.58
N ARG A 197 -6.86 8.04 -13.94
CA ARG A 197 -7.37 8.31 -15.30
C ARG A 197 -7.03 9.73 -15.77
N GLN A 198 -7.05 10.70 -14.86
CA GLN A 198 -6.75 12.11 -15.17
C GLN A 198 -5.24 12.41 -15.23
N SER A 199 -4.37 11.47 -14.85
CA SER A 199 -2.95 11.69 -14.58
C SER A 199 -2.02 10.70 -15.27
N ILE A 200 -2.51 10.00 -16.30
CA ILE A 200 -1.71 9.01 -17.01
C ILE A 200 -0.42 9.64 -17.55
N SER A 201 -0.46 10.85 -18.11
CA SER A 201 0.73 11.48 -18.70
C SER A 201 1.80 11.77 -17.63
N GLU A 202 1.39 12.32 -16.50
CA GLU A 202 2.21 12.68 -15.35
C GLU A 202 2.83 11.43 -14.72
N LEU A 203 2.03 10.38 -14.50
CA LEU A 203 2.46 9.13 -13.89
C LEU A 203 3.35 8.29 -14.83
N CYS A 204 3.05 8.28 -16.15
CA CYS A 204 3.93 7.68 -17.15
C CYS A 204 5.30 8.36 -17.16
N TRP A 205 5.33 9.69 -17.10
CA TRP A 205 6.60 10.42 -17.02
C TRP A 205 7.37 10.07 -15.74
N LEU A 206 6.71 10.00 -14.58
CA LEU A 206 7.34 9.59 -13.32
C LEU A 206 7.96 8.19 -13.42
N MET A 207 7.20 7.24 -13.98
CA MET A 207 7.65 5.85 -14.17
C MET A 207 8.84 5.70 -15.12
N GLN A 208 9.04 6.64 -16.03
CA GLN A 208 10.18 6.68 -16.95
C GLN A 208 11.48 7.21 -16.33
N GLN A 209 11.41 7.82 -15.13
CA GLN A 209 12.60 8.41 -14.50
C GLN A 209 13.58 7.35 -13.97
N SER A 210 13.12 6.12 -13.74
CA SER A 210 13.94 5.00 -13.25
C SER A 210 13.26 3.66 -13.53
N ASP A 211 14.03 2.63 -13.83
CA ASP A 211 13.57 1.23 -13.94
C ASP A 211 13.20 0.62 -12.56
N ARG A 212 13.73 1.20 -11.47
CA ARG A 212 13.42 0.81 -10.09
C ARG A 212 12.01 1.16 -9.65
N TYR A 213 11.29 1.98 -10.43
CA TYR A 213 9.98 2.49 -10.05
C TYR A 213 8.85 1.53 -10.40
N SER A 214 7.80 1.49 -9.59
CA SER A 214 6.55 0.78 -9.86
C SER A 214 5.34 1.57 -9.38
N LEU A 215 4.14 1.16 -9.78
CA LEU A 215 2.89 1.71 -9.25
C LEU A 215 2.18 0.67 -8.37
N THR A 216 1.59 1.13 -7.27
CA THR A 216 0.62 0.35 -6.48
C THR A 216 -0.73 1.05 -6.59
N VAL A 217 -1.62 0.52 -7.41
CA VAL A 217 -2.97 1.06 -7.61
C VAL A 217 -3.87 0.60 -6.48
N TRP A 218 -4.40 1.53 -5.68
CA TRP A 218 -5.22 1.21 -4.51
C TRP A 218 -6.59 1.90 -4.56
N THR A 219 -7.55 1.40 -3.78
CA THR A 219 -8.92 1.96 -3.73
C THR A 219 -9.43 2.17 -2.31
N GLY A 220 -10.04 3.32 -2.06
CA GLY A 220 -10.84 3.57 -0.87
C GLY A 220 -12.22 2.93 -0.96
N LYS A 221 -12.86 2.67 0.19
CA LYS A 221 -14.19 2.05 0.27
C LYS A 221 -15.29 2.84 -0.44
N GLU A 222 -15.20 4.16 -0.40
CA GLU A 222 -16.20 5.06 -0.97
C GLU A 222 -15.82 5.54 -2.38
N ASP A 223 -14.65 5.14 -2.89
CA ASP A 223 -14.19 5.60 -4.19
C ASP A 223 -15.07 5.02 -5.30
N VAL A 224 -15.55 5.86 -6.21
CA VAL A 224 -16.23 5.41 -7.44
C VAL A 224 -15.26 5.50 -8.61
N TYR A 225 -15.05 4.37 -9.27
CA TYR A 225 -14.21 4.18 -10.44
C TYR A 225 -14.75 2.99 -11.26
N SER A 226 -14.44 2.96 -12.55
CA SER A 226 -14.93 1.92 -13.46
C SER A 226 -13.90 0.81 -13.70
N VAL A 227 -14.35 -0.35 -14.17
CA VAL A 227 -13.45 -1.40 -14.66
C VAL A 227 -12.65 -0.89 -15.87
N GLU A 228 -13.27 -0.06 -16.71
CA GLU A 228 -12.63 0.62 -17.83
C GLU A 228 -11.46 1.51 -17.40
N ASP A 229 -11.55 2.15 -16.23
CA ASP A 229 -10.43 2.92 -15.68
C ASP A 229 -9.25 2.00 -15.32
N LEU A 230 -9.51 0.86 -14.68
CA LEU A 230 -8.47 -0.13 -14.35
C LEU A 230 -7.84 -0.75 -15.60
N LEU A 231 -8.64 -1.06 -16.62
CA LEU A 231 -8.17 -1.54 -17.92
C LEU A 231 -7.28 -0.49 -18.59
N TYR A 232 -7.67 0.78 -18.52
CA TYR A 232 -6.88 1.86 -19.10
C TYR A 232 -5.52 2.02 -18.41
N ILE A 233 -5.45 1.86 -17.08
CA ILE A 233 -4.16 1.81 -16.37
C ILE A 233 -3.32 0.66 -16.92
N ARG A 234 -3.90 -0.54 -17.02
CA ARG A 234 -3.22 -1.74 -17.52
C ARG A 234 -2.74 -1.63 -18.97
N GLU A 235 -3.39 -0.82 -19.80
CA GLU A 235 -2.98 -0.52 -21.18
C GLU A 235 -1.80 0.46 -21.27
N ASN A 236 -1.65 1.35 -20.28
CA ASN A 236 -0.66 2.44 -20.32
C ASN A 236 0.63 2.14 -19.55
N PHE A 237 0.64 1.15 -18.66
CA PHE A 237 1.81 0.80 -17.85
C PHE A 237 2.28 -0.63 -18.08
N ASP A 238 3.57 -0.86 -17.84
CA ASP A 238 4.15 -2.20 -17.85
C ASP A 238 3.57 -3.04 -16.69
N LYS A 239 2.89 -4.14 -17.06
CA LYS A 239 2.24 -5.09 -16.16
C LYS A 239 3.18 -5.69 -15.11
N SER A 240 4.47 -5.80 -15.41
CA SER A 240 5.45 -6.28 -14.43
C SER A 240 5.78 -5.23 -13.35
N ARG A 241 5.39 -3.96 -13.56
CA ARG A 241 5.67 -2.81 -12.70
C ARG A 241 4.40 -2.17 -12.12
N VAL A 242 3.27 -2.86 -12.19
CA VAL A 242 2.01 -2.42 -11.58
C VAL A 242 1.51 -3.49 -10.60
N TYR A 243 1.11 -3.03 -9.42
CA TYR A 243 0.48 -3.82 -8.39
C TYR A 243 -0.91 -3.25 -8.10
N TYR A 244 -1.84 -4.10 -7.70
CA TYR A 244 -3.24 -3.77 -7.45
C TYR A 244 -3.62 -4.16 -6.02
N ASP A 245 -4.19 -3.21 -5.29
CA ASP A 245 -4.87 -3.35 -3.99
C ASP A 245 -6.31 -2.83 -4.14
N ILE A 246 -7.14 -3.68 -4.76
CA ILE A 246 -8.49 -3.32 -5.19
C ILE A 246 -9.50 -4.08 -4.34
N LEU A 247 -10.49 -3.37 -3.82
CA LEU A 247 -11.56 -3.97 -3.03
C LEU A 247 -12.55 -4.74 -3.92
N GLU A 248 -13.20 -5.75 -3.35
CA GLU A 248 -14.36 -6.39 -3.96
C GLU A 248 -15.58 -5.46 -3.90
N PRO A 249 -16.51 -5.53 -4.88
CA PRO A 249 -16.57 -6.50 -6.00
C PRO A 249 -15.75 -6.11 -7.24
N GLN A 250 -15.22 -4.89 -7.34
CA GLN A 250 -14.55 -4.39 -8.55
C GLN A 250 -13.32 -5.22 -8.94
N ASN A 251 -12.58 -5.77 -7.97
CA ASN A 251 -11.46 -6.66 -8.23
C ASN A 251 -11.89 -7.91 -9.02
N SER A 252 -12.99 -8.56 -8.64
CA SER A 252 -13.54 -9.71 -9.39
C SER A 252 -13.97 -9.32 -10.80
N GLU A 253 -14.64 -8.18 -10.97
CA GLU A 253 -15.07 -7.70 -12.29
C GLU A 253 -13.87 -7.37 -13.19
N PHE A 254 -12.82 -6.75 -12.63
CA PHE A 254 -11.58 -6.46 -13.32
C PHE A 254 -10.88 -7.73 -13.79
N LYS A 255 -10.73 -8.73 -12.90
CA LYS A 255 -10.15 -10.05 -13.25
C LYS A 255 -10.92 -10.73 -14.38
N LYS A 256 -12.25 -10.73 -14.30
CA LYS A 256 -13.10 -11.26 -15.36
C LYS A 256 -12.89 -10.54 -16.69
N ALA A 257 -12.80 -9.20 -16.67
CA ALA A 257 -12.58 -8.39 -17.88
C ALA A 257 -11.24 -8.69 -18.57
N ILE A 258 -10.22 -9.16 -17.82
CA ILE A 258 -8.91 -9.55 -18.37
C ILE A 258 -8.75 -11.06 -18.57
N GLY A 259 -9.84 -11.84 -18.47
CA GLY A 259 -9.87 -13.26 -18.78
C GLY A 259 -9.32 -14.17 -17.68
N VAL A 260 -9.44 -13.74 -16.42
CA VAL A 260 -8.98 -14.47 -15.23
C VAL A 260 -10.21 -14.85 -14.42
N GLU A 261 -10.73 -16.06 -14.66
CA GLU A 261 -11.80 -16.69 -13.89
C GLU A 261 -11.32 -17.97 -13.22
#